data_AF-A0A519UEE8-F1
#
_entry.id   AF-A0A519UEE8-F1
#
_cell.length_a   1.000
_cell.length_b   1.000
_cell.length_c   1.000
_cell.angle_alpha   90.00
_cell.angle_beta   90.00
_cell.angle_gamma   90.00
#
_symmetry.space_group_name_H-M   'P 1'
#
loop_
_entity.id
_entity.type
_entity.pdbx_description
1 polymer ?
#
loop_
_entity_poly.entity_id
_entity_poly.type
_entity_poly.pdbx_seq_one_letter_code
_entity_poly.pdbx_strand_id
1 'polypeptide(L)'
;MSFISELSIVPGQPVADVAAALRAALGQAKVVHLRGLAAGCAVADWPAFYDALTEATGQCLHLDENFALGSVRTGAKWIEVRYDAAIPDDAAYRFSKNAQPLHTDESYLSEPADVMFMHCLVQAPAGGETTFVDADVLWQQLQKHAPALAAQLLGRPICFAKAGDSRTLPIVADTPAGLRLNWNYHCVDPAETAENHALA
;
A
#
# COMPACT_ATOMS: atom_id res chain seq x y z
N MET A 1 -5.34 7.55 -16.87
CA MET A 1 -4.72 8.07 -15.63
C MET A 1 -3.22 7.99 -15.80
N SER A 2 -2.43 8.98 -15.33
CA SER A 2 -0.97 8.84 -15.30
C SER A 2 -0.57 7.74 -14.30
N PHE A 3 0.55 7.05 -14.52
CA PHE A 3 1.05 6.11 -13.51
C PHE A 3 1.58 6.86 -12.29
N ILE A 4 2.54 7.76 -12.51
CA ILE A 4 3.15 8.58 -11.46
C ILE A 4 3.02 10.07 -11.79
N SER A 5 2.90 10.89 -10.76
CA SER A 5 2.99 12.35 -10.81
C SER A 5 3.83 12.85 -9.65
N GLU A 6 4.49 13.99 -9.81
CA GLU A 6 5.19 14.68 -8.73
C GLU A 6 4.39 15.89 -8.27
N LEU A 7 4.31 16.09 -6.95
CA LEU A 7 3.70 17.27 -6.33
C LEU A 7 4.72 17.93 -5.40
N SER A 8 5.12 19.15 -5.72
CA SER A 8 6.06 19.92 -4.91
C SER A 8 5.34 20.79 -3.89
N ILE A 9 5.71 20.64 -2.62
CA ILE A 9 5.30 21.49 -1.50
C ILE A 9 6.21 22.72 -1.50
N VAL A 10 5.59 23.90 -1.52
CA VAL A 10 6.30 25.18 -1.45
C VAL A 10 6.53 25.55 0.03
N PRO A 11 7.69 26.12 0.41
CA PRO A 11 7.91 26.60 1.78
C PRO A 11 6.80 27.54 2.25
N GLY A 12 6.25 27.28 3.44
CA GLY A 12 5.16 28.06 4.02
C GLY A 12 3.77 27.81 3.39
N GLN A 13 3.65 26.87 2.44
CA GLN A 13 2.35 26.51 1.87
C GLN A 13 1.42 25.93 2.94
N PRO A 14 0.18 26.44 3.09
CA PRO A 14 -0.78 25.89 4.02
C PRO A 14 -1.11 24.42 3.74
N VAL A 15 -1.24 23.61 4.80
CA VAL A 15 -1.59 22.18 4.69
C VAL A 15 -2.87 21.97 3.89
N ALA A 16 -3.89 22.83 4.07
CA ALA A 16 -5.15 22.75 3.34
C ALA A 16 -4.97 22.87 1.82
N ASP A 17 -4.06 23.73 1.37
CA ASP A 17 -3.76 23.92 -0.05
C ASP A 17 -3.00 22.71 -0.61
N VAL A 18 -2.05 22.18 0.17
CA VAL A 18 -1.34 20.93 -0.18
C VAL A 18 -2.33 19.77 -0.28
N ALA A 19 -3.26 19.63 0.67
CA ALA A 19 -4.29 18.58 0.67
C ALA A 19 -5.22 18.69 -0.54
N ALA A 20 -5.63 19.91 -0.91
CA ALA A 20 -6.44 20.14 -2.11
C ALA A 20 -5.69 19.74 -3.39
N ALA A 21 -4.41 20.13 -3.50
CA ALA A 21 -3.56 19.75 -4.62
C ALA A 21 -3.32 18.23 -4.67
N LEU A 22 -3.11 17.59 -3.52
CA LEU A 22 -2.94 16.14 -3.41
C LEU A 22 -4.19 15.39 -3.87
N ARG A 23 -5.39 15.79 -3.42
CA ARG A 23 -6.65 15.20 -3.90
C ARG A 23 -6.78 15.32 -5.42
N ALA A 24 -6.48 16.49 -5.97
CA ALA A 24 -6.54 16.70 -7.42
C ALA A 24 -5.54 15.78 -8.16
N ALA A 25 -4.32 15.62 -7.64
CA ALA A 25 -3.31 14.75 -8.20
C ALA A 25 -3.70 13.26 -8.11
N LEU A 26 -4.26 12.81 -6.99
CA LEU A 26 -4.78 11.43 -6.82
C LEU A 26 -5.94 11.13 -7.79
N GLY A 27 -6.72 12.14 -8.19
CA GLY A 27 -7.72 11.99 -9.25
C GLY A 27 -7.15 11.80 -10.66
N GLN A 28 -5.86 12.03 -10.86
CA GLN A 28 -5.21 12.03 -12.18
C GLN A 28 -4.04 11.04 -12.30
N ALA A 29 -3.51 10.57 -11.17
CA ALA A 29 -2.37 9.66 -11.11
C ALA A 29 -2.59 8.53 -10.10
N LYS A 30 -2.04 7.34 -10.40
CA LYS A 30 -2.08 6.18 -9.49
C LYS A 30 -1.11 6.34 -8.32
N VAL A 31 0.02 7.02 -8.56
CA VAL A 31 1.04 7.34 -7.55
C VAL A 31 1.31 8.85 -7.59
N VAL A 32 1.31 9.49 -6.42
CA VAL A 32 1.71 10.88 -6.25
C VAL A 32 2.94 10.93 -5.36
N HIS A 33 4.06 11.41 -5.90
CA HIS A 33 5.29 11.62 -5.15
C HIS A 33 5.34 13.05 -4.62
N LEU A 34 5.07 13.22 -3.32
CA LEU A 34 5.17 14.51 -2.66
C LEU A 34 6.62 14.83 -2.32
N ARG A 35 7.06 16.04 -2.63
CA ARG A 35 8.44 16.49 -2.43
C ARG A 35 8.50 17.92 -1.90
N GLY A 36 9.66 18.32 -1.38
CA GLY A 36 9.94 19.72 -1.06
C GLY A 36 9.68 20.14 0.40
N LEU A 37 9.08 19.26 1.24
CA LEU A 37 8.83 19.58 2.65
C LEU A 37 10.11 20.01 3.40
N ALA A 38 11.22 19.32 3.15
CA ALA A 38 12.52 19.61 3.75
C ALA A 38 13.03 21.04 3.50
N ALA A 39 12.56 21.72 2.44
CA ALA A 39 12.99 23.07 2.10
C ALA A 39 12.36 24.15 3.02
N GLY A 40 11.27 23.82 3.72
CA GLY A 40 10.52 24.78 4.54
C GLY A 40 10.15 24.28 5.94
N CYS A 41 10.49 23.04 6.29
CA CYS A 41 10.04 22.38 7.52
C CYS A 41 11.16 21.51 8.10
N ALA A 42 11.50 21.70 9.37
CA ALA A 42 12.50 20.89 10.06
C ALA A 42 12.00 19.45 10.23
N VAL A 43 12.90 18.48 10.22
CA VAL A 43 12.55 17.04 10.32
C VAL A 43 11.70 16.72 11.55
N ALA A 44 11.96 17.41 12.67
CA ALA A 44 11.18 17.24 13.90
C ALA A 44 9.68 17.58 13.75
N ASP A 45 9.33 18.41 12.78
CA ASP A 45 7.97 18.88 12.53
C ASP A 45 7.26 18.07 11.44
N TRP A 46 7.97 17.17 10.73
CA TRP A 46 7.38 16.37 9.66
C TRP A 46 6.23 15.48 10.11
N PRO A 47 6.30 14.78 11.26
CA PRO A 47 5.17 13.97 11.72
C PRO A 47 3.89 14.80 11.87
N ALA A 48 3.97 15.99 12.49
CA ALA A 48 2.81 16.86 12.68
C ALA A 48 2.27 17.39 11.34
N PHE A 49 3.16 17.72 10.39
CA PHE A 49 2.75 18.13 9.05
C PHE A 49 2.00 17.02 8.31
N TYR A 50 2.56 15.80 8.26
CA TYR A 50 1.92 14.69 7.57
C TYR A 50 0.64 14.24 8.26
N ASP A 51 0.59 14.30 9.59
CA ASP A 51 -0.63 14.04 10.36
C ASP A 51 -1.76 14.97 9.91
N ALA A 52 -1.52 16.29 9.90
CA ALA A 52 -2.49 17.27 9.45
C ALA A 52 -2.83 17.12 7.96
N LEU A 53 -1.85 16.78 7.11
CA LEU A 53 -2.06 16.61 5.67
C LEU A 53 -3.00 15.43 5.37
N THR A 54 -2.81 14.27 6.01
CA THR A 54 -3.67 13.10 5.74
C THR A 54 -5.10 13.36 6.22
N GLU A 55 -5.28 13.94 7.41
CA GLU A 55 -6.62 14.33 7.92
C GLU A 55 -7.30 15.35 7.00
N ALA A 56 -6.53 16.32 6.48
CA ALA A 56 -7.06 17.31 5.56
C ALA A 56 -7.35 16.74 4.16
N THR A 57 -6.77 15.60 3.80
CA THR A 57 -6.89 14.98 2.47
C THR A 57 -8.09 14.04 2.39
N GLY A 58 -8.29 13.19 3.40
CA GLY A 58 -9.37 12.19 3.43
C GLY A 58 -9.52 11.52 4.79
N GLN A 59 -10.33 10.46 4.85
CA GLN A 59 -10.51 9.66 6.07
C GLN A 59 -9.33 8.71 6.26
N CYS A 60 -8.71 8.74 7.43
CA CYS A 60 -7.61 7.84 7.78
C CYS A 60 -8.14 6.57 8.47
N LEU A 61 -7.58 5.43 8.11
CA LEU A 61 -7.80 4.18 8.84
C LEU A 61 -6.73 4.02 9.94
N HIS A 62 -7.11 3.43 11.06
CA HIS A 62 -6.29 3.30 12.27
C HIS A 62 -5.88 1.84 12.47
N LEU A 63 -5.00 1.38 11.59
CA LEU A 63 -4.73 -0.05 11.37
C LEU A 63 -3.38 -0.51 11.90
N ASP A 64 -2.67 0.27 12.70
CA ASP A 64 -1.41 -0.22 13.28
C ASP A 64 -1.62 -1.47 14.15
N GLU A 65 -0.59 -2.30 14.17
CA GLU A 65 -0.55 -3.63 14.79
C GLU A 65 0.67 -3.71 15.72
N ASN A 66 0.48 -4.24 16.92
CA ASN A 66 1.57 -4.55 17.83
C ASN A 66 2.13 -5.94 17.53
N PHE A 67 3.23 -5.98 16.77
CA PHE A 67 3.92 -7.21 16.42
C PHE A 67 4.31 -8.07 17.64
N ALA A 68 4.79 -7.45 18.73
CA ALA A 68 5.21 -8.17 19.93
C ALA A 68 4.04 -8.88 20.65
N LEU A 69 2.81 -8.46 20.37
CA LEU A 69 1.58 -9.05 20.91
C LEU A 69 0.82 -9.88 19.86
N GLY A 70 1.50 -10.38 18.82
CA GLY A 70 0.86 -11.19 17.79
C GLY A 70 0.05 -10.38 16.77
N SER A 71 0.47 -9.14 16.51
CA SER A 71 -0.16 -8.22 15.54
C SER A 71 -1.58 -7.77 15.94
N VAL A 72 -1.85 -7.66 17.24
CA VAL A 72 -3.09 -7.07 17.76
C VAL A 72 -3.17 -5.60 17.37
N ARG A 73 -4.34 -5.12 16.92
CA ARG A 73 -4.55 -3.72 16.54
C ARG A 73 -4.31 -2.77 17.71
N THR A 74 -3.51 -1.72 17.48
CA THR A 74 -3.21 -0.67 18.47
C THR A 74 -4.19 0.51 18.37
N GLY A 75 -4.82 0.69 17.21
CA GLY A 75 -5.65 1.86 16.90
C GLY A 75 -4.83 3.13 16.59
N ALA A 76 -3.50 3.01 16.49
CA ALA A 76 -2.67 4.10 15.99
C ALA A 76 -2.87 4.26 14.48
N LYS A 77 -2.78 5.52 14.02
CA LYS A 77 -2.87 5.86 12.59
C LYS A 77 -1.61 5.43 11.83
N TRP A 78 -0.45 5.78 12.36
CA TRP A 78 0.83 5.56 11.70
C TRP A 78 1.42 4.21 12.07
N ILE A 79 1.88 3.49 11.05
CA ILE A 79 2.62 2.24 11.18
C ILE A 79 4.10 2.53 10.97
N GLU A 80 4.93 2.21 11.95
CA GLU A 80 6.37 2.37 11.82
C GLU A 80 6.96 1.23 10.97
N VAL A 81 7.73 1.60 9.94
CA VAL A 81 8.52 0.69 9.11
C VAL A 81 9.99 1.07 9.30
N ARG A 82 10.78 0.17 9.87
CA ARG A 82 12.21 0.39 10.17
C ARG A 82 12.93 -0.93 10.28
N TYR A 83 14.22 -0.99 9.95
CA TYR A 83 15.01 -2.19 10.24
C TYR A 83 15.21 -2.37 11.76
N ASP A 84 15.05 -3.60 12.26
CA ASP A 84 15.37 -3.98 13.64
C ASP A 84 16.20 -5.27 13.65
N ALA A 85 17.50 -5.14 13.95
CA ALA A 85 18.41 -6.29 13.97
C ALA A 85 18.11 -7.32 15.08
N ALA A 86 17.29 -6.96 16.08
CA ALA A 86 16.86 -7.89 17.12
C ALA A 86 15.66 -8.76 16.69
N ILE A 87 14.99 -8.41 15.57
CA ILE A 87 13.86 -9.16 15.02
C ILE A 87 14.37 -9.96 13.82
N PRO A 88 14.15 -11.29 13.77
CA PRO A 88 14.52 -12.09 12.61
C PRO A 88 13.88 -11.56 11.32
N ASP A 89 14.65 -11.52 10.24
CA ASP A 89 14.23 -10.95 8.95
C ASP A 89 13.00 -11.66 8.34
N ASP A 90 12.75 -12.92 8.70
CA ASP A 90 11.61 -13.72 8.27
C ASP A 90 10.40 -13.60 9.22
N ALA A 91 10.53 -12.91 10.36
CA ALA A 91 9.46 -12.79 11.34
C ALA A 91 8.47 -11.67 10.98
N ALA A 92 8.95 -10.54 10.43
CA ALA A 92 8.10 -9.44 9.99
C ALA A 92 8.80 -8.53 8.98
N TYR A 93 8.22 -8.40 7.78
CA TYR A 93 8.77 -7.57 6.69
C TYR A 93 8.99 -6.10 7.10
N ARG A 94 8.08 -5.51 7.89
CA ARG A 94 8.23 -4.11 8.31
C ARG A 94 9.46 -3.85 9.20
N PHE A 95 10.05 -4.91 9.74
CA PHE A 95 11.28 -4.87 10.54
C PHE A 95 12.51 -5.46 9.85
N SER A 96 12.34 -5.98 8.64
CA SER A 96 13.37 -6.71 7.91
C SER A 96 14.16 -5.80 6.95
N LYS A 97 15.37 -6.23 6.60
CA LYS A 97 16.13 -5.69 5.47
C LYS A 97 15.77 -6.36 4.12
N ASN A 98 14.92 -7.38 4.12
CA ASN A 98 14.53 -8.11 2.92
C ASN A 98 13.56 -7.30 2.07
N ALA A 99 13.64 -7.47 0.75
CA ALA A 99 12.65 -6.92 -0.15
C ALA A 99 11.29 -7.57 0.11
N GLN A 100 10.25 -6.74 0.29
CA GLN A 100 8.88 -7.23 0.39
C GLN A 100 8.40 -7.60 -1.02
N PRO A 101 7.81 -8.79 -1.22
CA PRO A 101 7.21 -9.16 -2.51
C PRO A 101 6.16 -8.14 -2.95
N LEU A 102 5.88 -8.05 -4.25
CA LEU A 102 4.77 -7.21 -4.74
C LEU A 102 3.45 -7.67 -4.12
N HIS A 103 2.71 -6.72 -3.58
CA HIS A 103 1.43 -6.94 -2.92
C HIS A 103 0.59 -5.67 -2.97
N THR A 104 -0.70 -5.83 -2.70
CA THR A 104 -1.59 -4.79 -2.20
C THR A 104 -1.73 -4.98 -0.69
N ASP A 105 -1.66 -3.91 0.07
CA ASP A 105 -1.99 -3.94 1.48
C ASP A 105 -3.46 -4.28 1.72
N GLU A 106 -3.77 -4.77 2.91
CA GLU A 106 -5.14 -4.92 3.40
C GLU A 106 -6.05 -5.83 2.54
N SER A 107 -5.46 -6.75 1.77
CA SER A 107 -6.20 -7.70 0.90
C SER A 107 -7.28 -8.53 1.61
N TYR A 108 -7.17 -8.68 2.92
CA TYR A 108 -8.06 -9.42 3.81
C TYR A 108 -9.12 -8.55 4.52
N LEU A 109 -9.03 -7.21 4.45
CA LEU A 109 -9.97 -6.29 5.08
C LEU A 109 -11.19 -6.03 4.20
N SER A 110 -12.38 -6.10 4.77
CA SER A 110 -13.64 -5.83 4.07
C SER A 110 -13.71 -4.42 3.48
N GLU A 111 -13.15 -3.46 4.22
CA GLU A 111 -13.07 -2.04 3.89
C GLU A 111 -11.60 -1.60 3.94
N PRO A 112 -10.81 -1.88 2.88
CA PRO A 112 -9.42 -1.46 2.81
C PRO A 112 -9.32 0.03 2.46
N ALA A 113 -8.16 0.63 2.71
CA ALA A 113 -7.83 1.96 2.25
C ALA A 113 -7.80 2.03 0.71
N ASP A 114 -8.37 3.09 0.15
CA ASP A 114 -8.27 3.39 -1.29
C ASP A 114 -6.87 3.91 -1.68
N VAL A 115 -6.17 4.52 -0.73
CA VAL A 115 -4.85 5.15 -0.92
C VAL A 115 -3.95 4.79 0.25
N MET A 116 -2.76 4.27 -0.03
CA MET A 116 -1.70 4.09 0.95
C MET A 116 -0.80 5.32 0.99
N PHE A 117 -0.56 5.88 2.18
CA PHE A 117 0.30 7.04 2.37
C PHE A 117 1.58 6.64 3.11
N MET A 118 2.73 6.91 2.50
CA MET A 118 4.05 6.61 3.07
C MET A 118 4.92 7.86 3.06
N HIS A 119 5.63 8.14 4.15
CA HIS A 119 6.63 9.19 4.20
C HIS A 119 7.94 8.67 4.80
N CYS A 120 9.07 9.06 4.21
CA CYS A 120 10.39 8.68 4.69
C CYS A 120 10.86 9.69 5.75
N LEU A 121 11.16 9.23 6.97
CA LEU A 121 11.82 10.04 8.00
C LEU A 121 13.35 9.89 7.95
N VAL A 122 13.82 8.67 7.72
CA VAL A 122 15.23 8.33 7.63
C VAL A 122 15.41 7.39 6.44
N GLN A 123 16.26 7.78 5.49
CA GLN A 123 16.59 6.95 4.33
C GLN A 123 17.68 5.94 4.70
N ALA A 124 17.56 4.71 4.19
CA ALA A 124 18.62 3.71 4.31
C ALA A 124 19.89 4.18 3.58
N PRO A 125 21.10 3.81 4.05
CA PRO A 125 22.35 4.21 3.39
C PRO A 125 22.50 3.59 1.99
N ALA A 126 21.84 2.46 1.72
CA ALA A 126 21.78 1.81 0.41
C ALA A 126 20.54 0.90 0.33
N GLY A 127 20.01 0.74 -0.88
CA GLY A 127 18.81 -0.05 -1.16
C GLY A 127 17.52 0.55 -0.60
N GLY A 128 16.48 -0.26 -0.48
CA GLY A 128 15.18 0.15 0.06
C GLY A 128 14.32 0.96 -0.93
N GLU A 129 14.55 0.78 -2.23
CA GLU A 129 13.77 1.44 -3.27
C GLU A 129 12.30 1.01 -3.21
N THR A 130 11.39 1.99 -3.18
CA THR A 130 9.97 1.73 -3.35
C THR A 130 9.67 1.38 -4.80
N THR A 131 9.13 0.18 -5.02
CA THR A 131 8.77 -0.30 -6.36
C THR A 131 7.26 -0.35 -6.51
N PHE A 132 6.74 0.26 -7.57
CA PHE A 132 5.34 0.20 -7.95
C PHE A 132 5.20 -0.51 -9.30
N VAL A 133 4.11 -1.23 -9.49
CA VAL A 133 3.74 -1.84 -10.77
C VAL A 133 2.37 -1.34 -11.18
N ASP A 134 2.23 -0.91 -12.43
CA ASP A 134 0.94 -0.50 -12.96
C ASP A 134 0.07 -1.74 -13.26
N ALA A 135 -1.09 -1.83 -12.63
CA ALA A 135 -2.06 -2.90 -12.82
C ALA A 135 -2.49 -3.08 -14.29
N ASP A 136 -2.70 -1.99 -15.04
CA ASP A 136 -3.14 -2.05 -16.44
C ASP A 136 -2.02 -2.63 -17.32
N VAL A 137 -0.78 -2.23 -17.06
CA VAL A 137 0.40 -2.75 -17.78
C VAL A 137 0.62 -4.23 -17.44
N LEU A 138 0.56 -4.58 -16.16
CA LEU A 138 0.67 -5.96 -15.69
C LEU A 138 -0.39 -6.85 -16.35
N TRP A 139 -1.63 -6.38 -16.38
CA TRP A 139 -2.74 -7.10 -17.00
C TRP A 139 -2.55 -7.29 -18.50
N GLN A 140 -2.13 -6.24 -19.23
CA GLN A 140 -1.79 -6.36 -20.65
C GLN A 140 -0.69 -7.38 -20.90
N GLN A 141 0.37 -7.40 -20.08
CA GLN A 141 1.43 -8.40 -20.20
C GLN A 141 0.90 -9.81 -19.91
N LEU A 142 0.08 -9.97 -18.87
CA LEU A 142 -0.51 -11.25 -18.50
C LEU A 142 -1.41 -11.80 -19.61
N GLN A 143 -2.28 -10.96 -20.19
CA GLN A 143 -3.14 -11.34 -21.32
C GLN A 143 -2.33 -11.73 -22.55
N LYS A 144 -1.24 -11.02 -22.83
CA LYS A 144 -0.38 -11.29 -23.99
C LYS A 144 0.42 -12.59 -23.84
N HIS A 145 0.99 -12.82 -22.65
CA HIS A 145 1.98 -13.87 -22.43
C HIS A 145 1.40 -15.15 -21.80
N ALA A 146 0.29 -15.04 -21.06
CA ALA A 146 -0.38 -16.18 -20.43
C ALA A 146 -1.92 -15.97 -20.43
N PRO A 147 -2.56 -15.90 -21.61
CA PRO A 147 -4.01 -15.62 -21.71
C PRO A 147 -4.89 -16.64 -20.96
N ALA A 148 -4.45 -17.91 -20.90
CA ALA A 148 -5.16 -18.94 -20.16
C ALA A 148 -5.15 -18.69 -18.63
N LEU A 149 -4.04 -18.17 -18.09
CA LEU A 149 -3.94 -17.76 -16.69
C LEU A 149 -4.74 -16.48 -16.44
N ALA A 150 -4.67 -15.51 -17.36
CA ALA A 150 -5.48 -14.29 -17.30
C ALA A 150 -6.98 -14.62 -17.17
N ALA A 151 -7.48 -15.53 -18.00
CA ALA A 151 -8.87 -15.98 -17.97
C ALA A 151 -9.25 -16.67 -16.65
N GLN A 152 -8.32 -17.36 -15.99
CA GLN A 152 -8.55 -18.01 -14.70
C GLN A 152 -8.54 -17.02 -13.53
N LEU A 153 -7.73 -15.96 -13.60
CA LEU A 153 -7.61 -14.97 -12.52
C LEU A 153 -8.73 -13.93 -12.54
N LEU A 154 -9.25 -13.58 -13.72
CA LEU A 154 -10.28 -12.55 -13.86
C LEU A 154 -11.60 -12.98 -13.18
N GLY A 155 -11.98 -12.25 -12.13
CA GLY A 155 -13.25 -12.46 -11.43
C GLY A 155 -13.29 -13.71 -10.55
N ARG A 156 -12.21 -14.49 -10.46
CA ARG A 156 -12.18 -15.72 -9.65
C ARG A 156 -12.00 -15.40 -8.17
N PRO A 157 -12.98 -15.72 -7.30
CA PRO A 157 -12.91 -15.41 -5.88
C PRO A 157 -11.83 -16.21 -5.17
N ILE A 158 -11.02 -15.53 -4.34
CA ILE A 158 -10.01 -16.11 -3.45
C ILE A 158 -10.20 -15.50 -2.06
N CYS A 159 -10.17 -16.33 -1.03
CA CYS A 159 -10.18 -15.91 0.36
C CYS A 159 -8.80 -15.43 0.79
N PHE A 160 -8.74 -14.21 1.31
CA PHE A 160 -7.60 -13.67 2.02
C PHE A 160 -7.94 -13.53 3.49
N ALA A 161 -7.09 -14.01 4.39
CA ALA A 161 -7.30 -13.98 5.83
C ALA A 161 -6.02 -13.63 6.60
N LYS A 162 -6.15 -12.79 7.63
CA LYS A 162 -5.07 -12.47 8.57
C LYS A 162 -5.67 -11.97 9.89
N ALA A 163 -5.09 -12.41 11.01
CA ALA A 163 -5.41 -11.91 12.36
C ALA A 163 -6.92 -11.90 12.72
N GLY A 164 -7.70 -12.86 12.21
CA GLY A 164 -9.14 -13.00 12.46
C GLY A 164 -10.04 -12.27 11.46
N ASP A 165 -9.48 -11.38 10.65
CA ASP A 165 -10.17 -10.76 9.51
C ASP A 165 -10.07 -11.66 8.28
N SER A 166 -11.10 -11.65 7.43
CA SER A 166 -11.08 -12.34 6.15
C SER A 166 -11.95 -11.65 5.11
N ARG A 167 -11.59 -11.84 3.84
CA ARG A 167 -12.33 -11.33 2.70
C ARG A 167 -12.14 -12.23 1.49
N THR A 168 -13.25 -12.59 0.85
CA THR A 168 -13.22 -13.28 -0.44
C THR A 168 -13.42 -12.27 -1.57
N LEU A 169 -12.39 -12.10 -2.40
CA LEU A 169 -12.44 -11.27 -3.61
C LEU A 169 -11.56 -11.84 -4.72
N PRO A 170 -11.80 -11.44 -5.97
CA PRO A 170 -10.88 -11.77 -7.05
C PRO A 170 -9.53 -11.09 -6.91
N ILE A 171 -8.45 -11.80 -7.29
CA ILE A 171 -7.11 -11.21 -7.47
C ILE A 171 -7.19 -10.07 -8.49
N VAL A 172 -7.87 -10.32 -9.61
CA VAL A 172 -8.09 -9.35 -10.69
C VAL A 172 -9.59 -9.16 -10.89
N ALA A 173 -10.06 -7.93 -10.81
CA ALA A 173 -11.45 -7.57 -11.09
C ALA A 173 -11.51 -6.39 -12.07
N ASP A 174 -12.38 -6.51 -13.07
CA ASP A 174 -12.80 -5.36 -13.87
C ASP A 174 -13.90 -4.61 -13.10
N THR A 175 -13.75 -3.30 -12.95
CA THR A 175 -14.68 -2.46 -12.20
C THR A 175 -15.03 -1.22 -13.02
N PRO A 176 -16.13 -0.52 -12.71
CA PRO A 176 -16.44 0.75 -13.38
C PRO A 176 -15.33 1.81 -13.28
N ALA A 177 -14.47 1.72 -12.25
CA ALA A 177 -13.32 2.61 -12.06
C ALA A 177 -12.04 2.13 -12.78
N GLY A 178 -12.07 0.96 -13.42
CA GLY A 178 -10.93 0.30 -14.05
C GLY A 178 -10.53 -1.00 -13.35
N LEU A 179 -9.36 -1.51 -13.71
CA LEU A 179 -8.87 -2.77 -13.16
C LEU A 179 -8.48 -2.62 -11.69
N ARG A 180 -8.98 -3.52 -10.84
CA ARG A 180 -8.60 -3.62 -9.43
C ARG A 180 -7.79 -4.88 -9.18
N LEU A 181 -6.69 -4.74 -8.43
CA LEU A 181 -5.91 -5.84 -7.90
C LEU A 181 -6.19 -6.04 -6.40
N ASN A 182 -6.24 -7.28 -5.93
CA ASN A 182 -6.29 -7.64 -4.52
C ASN A 182 -5.37 -8.85 -4.30
N TRP A 183 -4.12 -8.59 -3.93
CA TRP A 183 -3.08 -9.62 -3.90
C TRP A 183 -2.12 -9.46 -2.73
N ASN A 184 -2.05 -10.46 -1.85
CA ASN A 184 -0.95 -10.61 -0.91
C ASN A 184 -0.75 -12.10 -0.63
N TYR A 185 0.39 -12.65 -1.09
CA TYR A 185 0.72 -14.07 -0.93
C TYR A 185 0.62 -14.54 0.53
N HIS A 186 1.09 -13.73 1.48
CA HIS A 186 1.08 -14.06 2.90
C HIS A 186 -0.31 -13.97 3.54
N CYS A 187 -1.31 -13.51 2.81
CA CYS A 187 -2.69 -13.40 3.28
C CYS A 187 -3.63 -14.37 2.58
N VAL A 188 -3.19 -15.22 1.64
CA VAL A 188 -4.08 -16.26 1.09
C VAL A 188 -4.48 -17.19 2.22
N ASP A 189 -5.78 -17.40 2.41
CA ASP A 189 -6.28 -18.21 3.52
C ASP A 189 -5.71 -19.64 3.43
N PRO A 190 -5.07 -20.18 4.50
CA PRO A 190 -4.56 -21.55 4.49
C PRO A 190 -5.65 -22.62 4.28
N ALA A 191 -6.93 -22.29 4.49
CA ALA A 191 -8.06 -23.17 4.23
C ALA A 191 -8.62 -23.06 2.80
N GLU A 192 -7.99 -22.26 1.95
CA GLU A 192 -8.39 -22.08 0.57
C GLU A 192 -8.18 -23.36 -0.28
N THR A 193 -8.88 -23.45 -1.41
CA THR A 193 -8.80 -24.63 -2.27
C THR A 193 -7.41 -24.77 -2.91
N ALA A 194 -6.98 -26.02 -3.18
CA ALA A 194 -5.71 -26.27 -3.86
C ALA A 194 -5.63 -25.61 -5.25
N GLU A 195 -6.77 -25.49 -5.95
CA GLU A 195 -6.84 -24.78 -7.23
C GLU A 195 -6.58 -23.28 -7.05
N ASN A 196 -7.15 -22.65 -6.03
CA ASN A 196 -6.90 -21.25 -5.71
C ASN A 196 -5.47 -21.02 -5.22
N HIS A 197 -4.90 -21.92 -4.42
CA HIS A 197 -3.48 -21.88 -4.06
C HIS A 197 -2.54 -22.04 -5.25
N ALA A 198 -2.94 -22.76 -6.31
CA ALA A 198 -2.11 -22.87 -7.51
C ALA A 198 -2.12 -21.59 -8.37
N LEU A 199 -3.10 -20.72 -8.16
CA LEU A 199 -3.26 -19.45 -8.88
C LEU A 199 -2.71 -18.25 -8.10
N ALA A 200 -2.52 -18.42 -6.80
CA ALA A 200 -2.13 -17.40 -5.83
C ALA A 200 -0.64 -17.56 -5.49
#